data_AF-A0A2W4N5N4-F1
#
_entry.id   AF-A0A2W4N5N4-F1
#
_cell.length_a   1.000
_cell.length_b   1.000
_cell.length_c   1.000
_cell.angle_alpha   90.00
_cell.angle_beta   90.00
_cell.angle_gamma   90.00
#
_symmetry.space_group_name_H-M   'P 1'
#
loop_
_entity.id
_entity.type
_entity.pdbx_description
1 polymer ?
#
loop_
_entity_poly.entity_id
_entity_poly.type
_entity_poly.pdbx_seq_one_letter_code
_entity_poly.pdbx_strand_id
1 'polypeptide(L)'
;MIRAPDAFVAPPERIRAAFAGMETDELVFVAQQCLEAGAWDHALALCDAFANESDSPALTLCRAVATFVGGDAAAAFALVDAVLARKPEHLPALAVRAEMLLRANRRSEAKDTLLCILERYPDYPRASGLFATVLMPGPHYREVLARVHERLRPRVYLEIGVDTGATLALARFAEVAIGIDPASYPIRHRLPAGTRLFHEESDAFFATHSRTEVLGELRVGPGFIDGMPPFENALSDFANVERWCHPDGTIVLHDCVPAFRRAAARERSTKFWVGDTWKLVPALRAYRPDLEITTVLAPPSGLVFVRRLDPGSTLLRERMTEILERFLPLAYDREPGDFAPELNAVSNDDAGLARALA
;
A
#
# COMPACT_ATOMS: atom_id res chain seq x y z
N MET A 1 13.64 -15.97 13.32
CA MET A 1 14.37 -17.08 13.95
C MET A 1 14.96 -17.92 12.83
N ILE A 2 16.28 -17.87 12.66
CA ILE A 2 17.01 -18.77 11.77
C ILE A 2 16.94 -20.15 12.44
N ARG A 3 16.33 -21.13 11.76
CA ARG A 3 16.25 -22.51 12.27
C ARG A 3 17.68 -23.02 12.43
N ALA A 4 18.00 -23.61 13.58
CA ALA A 4 19.31 -24.21 13.83
C ALA A 4 19.61 -25.33 12.79
N PRO A 5 20.88 -25.54 12.41
CA PRO A 5 21.32 -26.42 11.34
C PRO A 5 21.31 -27.91 11.73
N ASP A 6 20.19 -28.39 12.28
CA ASP A 6 19.95 -29.83 12.53
C ASP A 6 19.20 -30.51 11.37
N ALA A 7 19.11 -29.85 10.23
CA ALA A 7 18.47 -30.38 9.04
C ALA A 7 19.51 -31.19 8.23
N PHE A 8 19.50 -32.52 8.40
CA PHE A 8 20.24 -33.41 7.51
C PHE A 8 19.83 -33.14 6.05
N VAL A 9 20.79 -32.74 5.22
CA VAL A 9 20.62 -32.60 3.77
C VAL A 9 21.25 -33.80 3.08
N ALA A 10 20.48 -34.47 2.21
CA ALA A 10 20.98 -35.62 1.46
C ALA A 10 22.17 -35.22 0.58
N PRO A 11 23.18 -36.10 0.40
CA PRO A 11 24.31 -35.78 -0.45
C PRO A 11 23.88 -35.72 -1.94
N PRO A 12 24.61 -34.98 -2.80
CA PRO A 12 24.19 -34.69 -4.17
C PRO A 12 23.85 -35.92 -5.01
N GLU A 13 24.59 -37.03 -4.87
CA GLU A 13 24.34 -38.28 -5.58
C GLU A 13 22.97 -38.90 -5.24
N ARG A 14 22.55 -38.80 -3.98
CA ARG A 14 21.23 -39.29 -3.54
C ARG A 14 20.13 -38.39 -4.04
N ILE A 15 20.35 -37.08 -4.08
CA ILE A 15 19.41 -36.11 -4.65
C ILE A 15 19.23 -36.39 -6.15
N ARG A 16 20.32 -36.51 -6.92
CA ARG A 16 20.24 -36.82 -8.36
C ARG A 16 19.50 -38.13 -8.63
N ALA A 17 19.79 -39.17 -7.84
CA ALA A 17 19.10 -40.45 -7.98
C ALA A 17 17.60 -40.35 -7.68
N ALA A 18 17.20 -39.56 -6.68
CA ALA A 18 15.79 -39.40 -6.29
C ALA A 18 14.96 -38.62 -7.31
N PHE A 19 15.55 -37.65 -7.99
CA PHE A 19 14.89 -36.80 -8.98
C PHE A 19 15.35 -37.14 -10.43
N ALA A 20 15.90 -38.33 -10.63
CA ALA A 20 16.38 -38.77 -11.94
C ALA A 20 15.23 -38.83 -12.95
N GLY A 21 15.43 -38.22 -14.11
CA GLY A 21 14.43 -38.20 -15.20
C GLY A 21 13.33 -37.15 -15.05
N MET A 22 13.39 -36.28 -14.03
CA MET A 22 12.52 -35.11 -13.97
C MET A 22 12.97 -34.02 -14.93
N GLU A 23 12.01 -33.30 -15.47
CA GLU A 23 12.26 -32.12 -16.28
C GLU A 23 12.68 -30.93 -15.41
N THR A 24 13.35 -29.95 -16.02
CA THR A 24 13.88 -28.78 -15.29
C THR A 24 12.79 -27.97 -14.59
N ASP A 25 11.60 -27.86 -15.17
CA ASP A 25 10.47 -27.13 -14.57
C ASP A 25 9.90 -27.86 -13.33
N GLU A 26 9.90 -29.19 -13.32
CA GLU A 26 9.57 -29.99 -12.13
C GLU A 26 10.59 -29.74 -11.01
N LEU A 27 11.90 -29.71 -11.34
CA LEU A 27 12.95 -29.40 -10.36
C LEU A 27 12.79 -27.97 -9.80
N VAL A 28 12.44 -27.00 -10.64
CA VAL A 28 12.14 -25.62 -10.21
C VAL A 28 10.94 -25.60 -9.28
N PHE A 29 9.87 -26.34 -9.60
CA PHE A 29 8.68 -26.43 -8.75
C PHE A 29 9.03 -26.98 -7.36
N VAL A 30 9.82 -28.06 -7.29
CA VAL A 30 10.29 -28.62 -6.01
C VAL A 30 11.17 -27.62 -5.24
N ALA A 31 12.10 -26.94 -5.92
CA ALA A 31 12.96 -25.93 -5.29
C ALA A 31 12.14 -24.77 -4.70
N GLN A 32 11.11 -24.31 -5.41
CA GLN A 32 10.19 -23.29 -4.92
C GLN A 32 9.40 -23.76 -3.69
N GLN A 33 8.89 -25.00 -3.70
CA GLN A 33 8.21 -25.58 -2.53
C GLN A 33 9.13 -25.64 -1.30
N CYS A 34 10.40 -26.00 -1.49
CA CYS A 34 11.39 -25.95 -0.40
C CYS A 34 11.58 -24.53 0.14
N LEU A 35 11.69 -23.52 -0.74
CA LEU A 35 11.83 -22.12 -0.34
C LEU A 35 10.60 -21.58 0.41
N GLU A 36 9.40 -21.90 -0.08
CA GLU A 36 8.12 -21.54 0.57
C GLU A 36 7.98 -22.17 1.96
N ALA A 37 8.45 -23.41 2.13
CA ALA A 37 8.51 -24.10 3.42
C ALA A 37 9.65 -23.61 4.34
N GLY A 38 10.50 -22.68 3.87
CA GLY A 38 11.67 -22.18 4.61
C GLY A 38 12.86 -23.14 4.65
N ALA A 39 12.84 -24.23 3.88
CA ALA A 39 13.92 -25.21 3.73
C ALA A 39 14.91 -24.76 2.63
N TRP A 40 15.56 -23.62 2.85
CA TRP A 40 16.48 -23.02 1.89
C TRP A 40 17.72 -23.89 1.62
N ASP A 41 18.17 -24.66 2.61
CA ASP A 41 19.29 -25.60 2.52
C ASP A 41 19.00 -26.77 1.55
N HIS A 42 17.77 -27.28 1.59
CA HIS A 42 17.29 -28.31 0.67
C HIS A 42 17.11 -27.77 -0.75
N ALA A 43 16.58 -26.56 -0.88
CA ALA A 43 16.48 -25.88 -2.18
C ALA A 43 17.87 -25.67 -2.80
N LEU A 44 18.83 -25.20 -2.00
CA LEU A 44 20.21 -25.00 -2.45
C LEU A 44 20.85 -26.31 -2.91
N ALA A 45 20.74 -27.38 -2.10
CA ALA A 45 21.32 -28.68 -2.44
C ALA A 45 20.69 -29.30 -3.69
N LEU A 46 19.37 -29.14 -3.88
CA LEU A 46 18.70 -29.55 -5.12
C LEU A 46 19.24 -28.78 -6.32
N CYS A 47 19.29 -27.45 -6.24
CA CYS A 47 19.82 -26.62 -7.33
C CYS A 47 21.29 -26.94 -7.64
N ASP A 48 22.14 -27.13 -6.62
CA ASP A 48 23.57 -27.45 -6.81
C ASP A 48 23.76 -28.84 -7.42
N ALA A 49 22.92 -29.83 -7.04
CA ALA A 49 22.99 -31.18 -7.59
C ALA A 49 22.81 -31.19 -9.12
N PHE A 50 21.97 -30.29 -9.65
CA PHE A 50 21.61 -30.19 -11.07
C PHE A 50 22.19 -28.97 -11.80
N ALA A 51 23.06 -28.17 -11.15
CA ALA A 51 23.58 -26.91 -11.70
C ALA A 51 24.35 -27.07 -13.03
N ASN A 52 24.98 -28.23 -13.25
CA ASN A 52 25.73 -28.52 -14.48
C ASN A 52 24.89 -29.17 -15.58
N GLU A 53 23.66 -29.59 -15.26
CA GLU A 53 22.78 -30.33 -16.18
C GLU A 53 21.78 -29.42 -16.88
N SER A 54 21.54 -28.21 -16.34
CA SER A 54 20.54 -27.27 -16.87
C SER A 54 21.02 -25.82 -16.78
N ASP A 55 21.08 -25.14 -17.93
CA ASP A 55 21.32 -23.68 -18.02
C ASP A 55 20.01 -22.89 -17.84
N SER A 56 19.22 -23.28 -16.83
CA SER A 56 17.91 -22.70 -16.57
C SER A 56 17.99 -21.45 -15.72
N PRO A 57 17.52 -20.29 -16.22
CA PRO A 57 17.40 -19.08 -15.40
C PRO A 57 16.53 -19.31 -14.16
N ALA A 58 15.44 -20.08 -14.27
CA ALA A 58 14.53 -20.30 -13.15
C ALA A 58 15.19 -21.10 -12.02
N LEU A 59 15.96 -22.15 -12.35
CA LEU A 59 16.70 -22.93 -11.36
C LEU A 59 17.83 -22.09 -10.73
N THR A 60 18.51 -21.27 -11.55
CA THR A 60 19.53 -20.31 -11.09
C THR A 60 18.94 -19.29 -10.12
N LEU A 61 17.73 -18.79 -10.36
CA LEU A 61 17.05 -17.86 -9.47
C LEU A 61 16.62 -18.53 -8.14
N CYS A 62 16.15 -19.78 -8.17
CA CYS A 62 15.88 -20.54 -6.94
C CYS A 62 17.16 -20.70 -6.10
N ARG A 63 18.26 -21.07 -6.76
CA ARG A 63 19.60 -21.15 -6.15
C ARG A 63 20.02 -19.81 -5.54
N ALA A 64 19.83 -18.71 -6.24
CA ALA A 64 20.17 -17.38 -5.77
C ALA A 64 19.37 -17.00 -4.50
N VAL A 65 18.05 -17.23 -4.50
CA VAL A 65 17.21 -16.98 -3.32
C VAL A 65 17.65 -17.85 -2.14
N ALA A 66 17.90 -19.15 -2.36
CA ALA A 66 18.38 -20.07 -1.33
C ALA A 66 19.73 -19.62 -0.74
N THR A 67 20.66 -19.24 -1.62
CA THR A 67 22.00 -18.73 -1.24
C THR A 67 21.91 -17.44 -0.43
N PHE A 68 21.02 -16.51 -0.83
CA PHE A 68 20.80 -15.26 -0.11
C PHE A 68 20.23 -15.50 1.29
N VAL A 69 19.23 -16.38 1.41
CA VAL A 69 18.63 -16.74 2.70
C VAL A 69 19.62 -17.49 3.59
N GLY A 70 20.50 -18.31 2.99
CA GLY A 70 21.61 -18.98 3.67
C GLY A 70 22.73 -18.05 4.16
N GLY A 71 22.69 -16.76 3.81
CA GLY A 71 23.57 -15.72 4.33
C GLY A 71 24.70 -15.27 3.39
N ASP A 72 24.86 -15.89 2.22
CA ASP A 72 25.84 -15.47 1.23
C ASP A 72 25.21 -14.52 0.19
N ALA A 73 25.04 -13.26 0.60
CA ALA A 73 24.45 -12.24 -0.26
C ALA A 73 25.28 -11.97 -1.52
N ALA A 74 26.61 -12.07 -1.44
CA ALA A 74 27.50 -11.76 -2.55
C ALA A 74 27.37 -12.80 -3.67
N ALA A 75 27.44 -14.09 -3.32
CA ALA A 75 27.24 -15.17 -4.29
C ALA A 75 25.83 -15.14 -4.89
N ALA A 76 24.81 -14.84 -4.07
CA ALA A 76 23.44 -14.74 -4.55
C ALA A 76 23.27 -13.62 -5.58
N PHE A 77 23.82 -12.42 -5.34
CA PHE A 77 23.76 -11.34 -6.34
C PHE A 77 24.48 -11.73 -7.63
N ALA A 78 25.66 -12.36 -7.54
CA ALA A 78 26.39 -12.82 -8.73
C ALA A 78 25.57 -13.78 -9.60
N LEU A 79 24.79 -14.69 -8.99
CA LEU A 79 23.90 -15.59 -9.72
C LEU A 79 22.80 -14.85 -10.48
N VAL A 80 22.16 -13.87 -9.84
CA VAL A 80 21.10 -13.07 -10.48
C VAL A 80 21.68 -12.16 -11.57
N ASP A 81 22.83 -11.53 -11.30
CA ASP A 81 23.51 -10.64 -12.24
C ASP A 81 23.99 -11.42 -13.48
N ALA A 82 24.40 -12.69 -13.34
CA ALA A 82 24.73 -13.54 -14.49
C ALA A 82 23.52 -13.81 -15.40
N VAL A 83 22.32 -13.98 -14.81
CA VAL A 83 21.06 -14.11 -15.59
C VAL A 83 20.75 -12.79 -16.30
N LEU A 84 20.85 -11.66 -15.60
CA LEU A 84 20.55 -10.34 -16.14
C LEU A 84 21.58 -9.89 -17.20
N ALA A 85 22.85 -10.28 -17.08
CA ALA A 85 23.87 -9.99 -18.09
C ALA A 85 23.54 -10.61 -19.46
N ARG A 86 22.88 -11.78 -19.45
CA ARG A 86 22.43 -12.47 -20.66
C ARG A 86 21.05 -12.00 -21.13
N LYS A 87 20.17 -11.66 -20.19
CA LYS A 87 18.78 -11.23 -20.43
C LYS A 87 18.43 -10.05 -19.51
N PRO A 88 18.80 -8.81 -19.88
CA PRO A 88 18.63 -7.64 -19.01
C PRO A 88 17.17 -7.37 -18.59
N GLU A 89 16.21 -7.73 -19.45
CA GLU A 89 14.77 -7.52 -19.21
C GLU A 89 14.07 -8.73 -18.56
N HIS A 90 14.82 -9.68 -17.99
CA HIS A 90 14.23 -10.89 -17.42
C HIS A 90 13.46 -10.59 -16.11
N LEU A 91 12.15 -10.37 -16.21
CA LEU A 91 11.29 -9.92 -15.11
C LEU A 91 11.44 -10.71 -13.79
N PRO A 92 11.44 -12.06 -13.77
CA PRO A 92 11.69 -12.80 -12.54
C PRO A 92 13.06 -12.54 -11.89
N ALA A 93 14.09 -12.28 -12.70
CA ALA A 93 15.43 -11.99 -12.19
C ALA A 93 15.49 -10.58 -11.59
N LEU A 94 14.88 -9.60 -12.26
CA LEU A 94 14.71 -8.25 -11.73
C LEU A 94 13.92 -8.27 -10.41
N ALA A 95 12.84 -9.06 -10.32
CA ALA A 95 12.03 -9.16 -9.11
C ALA A 95 12.80 -9.75 -7.93
N VAL A 96 13.49 -10.88 -8.14
CA VAL A 96 14.38 -11.49 -7.14
C VAL A 96 15.47 -10.49 -6.72
N ARG A 97 16.10 -9.82 -7.69
CA ARG A 97 17.12 -8.79 -7.42
C ARG A 97 16.56 -7.65 -6.56
N ALA A 98 15.40 -7.11 -6.89
CA ALA A 98 14.76 -6.03 -6.15
C ALA A 98 14.46 -6.41 -4.69
N GLU A 99 13.92 -7.61 -4.44
CA GLU A 99 13.66 -8.10 -3.08
C GLU A 99 14.97 -8.27 -2.28
N MET A 100 16.01 -8.83 -2.90
CA MET A 100 17.32 -8.97 -2.26
C MET A 100 17.96 -7.60 -1.95
N LEU A 101 17.88 -6.65 -2.88
CA LEU A 101 18.36 -5.27 -2.69
C LEU A 101 17.67 -4.61 -1.51
N LEU A 102 16.34 -4.76 -1.39
CA LEU A 102 15.58 -4.22 -0.26
C LEU A 102 16.01 -4.82 1.08
N ARG A 103 16.18 -6.15 1.14
CA ARG A 103 16.64 -6.85 2.35
C ARG A 103 18.08 -6.48 2.73
N ALA A 104 18.92 -6.17 1.74
CA ALA A 104 20.28 -5.67 1.92
C ALA A 104 20.33 -4.15 2.17
N ASN A 105 19.19 -3.47 2.34
CA ASN A 105 19.07 -2.02 2.52
C ASN A 105 19.67 -1.17 1.37
N ARG A 106 19.80 -1.74 0.17
CA ARG A 106 20.28 -1.07 -1.07
C ARG A 106 19.09 -0.42 -1.80
N ARG A 107 18.43 0.54 -1.14
CA ARG A 107 17.13 1.10 -1.57
C ARG A 107 17.16 1.82 -2.92
N SER A 108 18.23 2.56 -3.22
CA SER A 108 18.34 3.29 -4.51
C SER A 108 18.33 2.31 -5.69
N GLU A 109 19.18 1.28 -5.64
CA GLU A 109 19.21 0.26 -6.68
C GLU A 109 17.91 -0.53 -6.77
N ALA A 110 17.25 -0.78 -5.62
CA ALA A 110 15.95 -1.43 -5.61
C ALA A 110 14.89 -0.61 -6.32
N LYS A 111 14.89 0.72 -6.13
CA LYS A 111 14.01 1.67 -6.84
C LYS A 111 14.17 1.50 -8.35
N ASP A 112 15.41 1.58 -8.84
CA ASP A 112 15.70 1.52 -10.27
C ASP A 112 15.30 0.17 -10.86
N THR A 113 15.61 -0.92 -10.15
CA THR A 113 15.24 -2.29 -10.56
C THR A 113 13.71 -2.47 -10.63
N LEU A 114 12.98 -1.95 -9.64
CA LEU A 114 11.51 -2.01 -9.60
C LEU A 114 10.89 -1.15 -10.70
N LEU A 115 11.47 0.02 -11.00
CA LEU A 115 11.00 0.87 -12.09
C LEU A 115 11.07 0.12 -13.44
N CYS A 116 12.18 -0.57 -13.72
CA CYS A 116 12.29 -1.40 -14.93
C CYS A 116 11.19 -2.48 -15.01
N ILE A 117 10.81 -3.08 -13.88
CA ILE A 117 9.70 -4.05 -13.84
C ILE A 117 8.38 -3.36 -14.18
N LEU A 118 8.10 -2.21 -13.56
CA LEU A 118 6.83 -1.50 -13.70
C LEU A 118 6.62 -0.90 -15.09
N GLU A 119 7.69 -0.48 -15.76
CA GLU A 119 7.64 -0.01 -17.15
C GLU A 119 7.23 -1.11 -18.14
N ARG A 120 7.61 -2.36 -17.86
CA ARG A 120 7.30 -3.53 -18.70
C ARG A 120 5.97 -4.18 -18.34
N TYR A 121 5.76 -4.42 -17.05
CA TYR A 121 4.60 -5.10 -16.50
C TYR A 121 4.23 -4.49 -15.14
N PRO A 122 3.42 -3.41 -15.12
CA PRO A 122 3.07 -2.68 -13.89
C PRO A 122 2.37 -3.55 -12.84
N ASP A 123 1.65 -4.58 -13.30
CA ASP A 123 0.92 -5.53 -12.46
C ASP A 123 1.78 -6.74 -12.05
N TYR A 124 3.11 -6.67 -12.25
CA TYR A 124 4.02 -7.68 -11.74
C TYR A 124 3.78 -7.86 -10.23
N PRO A 125 3.54 -9.10 -9.76
CA PRO A 125 3.16 -9.34 -8.39
C PRO A 125 4.08 -8.61 -7.39
N ARG A 126 3.47 -7.86 -6.47
CA ARG A 126 4.13 -7.10 -5.40
C ARG A 126 5.01 -5.91 -5.85
N ALA A 127 5.38 -5.79 -7.13
CA ALA A 127 6.31 -4.75 -7.59
C ALA A 127 5.85 -3.34 -7.24
N SER A 128 4.59 -3.00 -7.54
CA SER A 128 4.03 -1.66 -7.22
C SER A 128 4.05 -1.36 -5.72
N GLY A 129 3.72 -2.34 -4.87
CA GLY A 129 3.73 -2.16 -3.41
C GLY A 129 5.14 -2.04 -2.82
N LEU A 130 6.10 -2.82 -3.34
CA LEU A 130 7.50 -2.68 -2.98
C LEU A 130 8.04 -1.32 -3.42
N PHE A 131 7.70 -0.88 -4.63
CA PHE A 131 8.10 0.42 -5.15
C PHE A 131 7.55 1.55 -4.29
N ALA A 132 6.26 1.51 -3.94
CA ALA A 132 5.68 2.46 -3.00
C ALA A 132 6.40 2.47 -1.65
N THR A 133 6.77 1.30 -1.11
CA THR A 133 7.53 1.19 0.17
C THR A 133 8.94 1.76 0.08
N VAL A 134 9.57 1.69 -1.10
CA VAL A 134 10.88 2.33 -1.35
C VAL A 134 10.74 3.85 -1.32
N LEU A 135 9.70 4.39 -1.95
CA LEU A 135 9.46 5.83 -2.03
C LEU A 135 8.91 6.42 -0.72
N MET A 136 8.13 5.64 0.02
CA MET A 136 7.44 6.02 1.25
C MET A 136 7.89 5.09 2.39
N PRO A 137 9.09 5.32 2.95
CA PRO A 137 9.64 4.46 3.99
C PRO A 137 8.86 4.60 5.30
N GLY A 138 8.75 3.50 6.05
CA GLY A 138 8.15 3.49 7.38
C GLY A 138 6.99 2.50 7.51
N PRO A 139 6.22 2.58 8.60
CA PRO A 139 5.06 1.72 8.84
C PRO A 139 3.99 1.84 7.75
N HIS A 140 3.34 0.73 7.41
CA HIS A 140 2.21 0.72 6.47
C HIS A 140 1.04 1.58 6.98
N TYR A 141 0.22 2.13 6.08
CA TYR A 141 -0.85 3.07 6.44
C TYR A 141 -1.79 2.54 7.55
N ARG A 142 -2.09 1.23 7.54
CA ARG A 142 -2.89 0.57 8.60
C ARG A 142 -2.25 0.63 9.99
N GLU A 143 -0.92 0.56 10.08
CA GLU A 143 -0.21 0.73 11.35
C GLU A 143 -0.25 2.19 11.79
N VAL A 144 -0.14 3.14 10.86
CA VAL A 144 -0.28 4.57 11.15
C VAL A 144 -1.70 4.86 11.66
N LEU A 145 -2.75 4.37 10.99
CA LEU A 145 -4.14 4.49 11.43
C LEU A 145 -4.37 3.85 12.81
N ALA A 146 -3.80 2.68 13.08
CA ALA A 146 -3.88 2.07 14.41
C ALA A 146 -3.32 3.02 15.48
N ARG A 147 -2.20 3.69 15.20
CA ARG A 147 -1.59 4.67 16.10
C ARG A 147 -2.41 5.95 16.22
N VAL A 148 -3.12 6.37 15.17
CA VAL A 148 -4.11 7.46 15.23
C VAL A 148 -5.21 7.10 16.23
N HIS A 149 -5.78 5.89 16.16
CA HIS A 149 -6.78 5.44 17.12
C HIS A 149 -6.26 5.38 18.55
N GLU A 150 -5.03 4.92 18.79
CA GLU A 150 -4.41 4.90 20.11
C GLU A 150 -4.18 6.31 20.68
N ARG A 151 -3.78 7.28 19.85
CA ARG A 151 -3.53 8.66 20.28
C ARG A 151 -4.80 9.47 20.50
N LEU A 152 -5.76 9.36 19.59
CA LEU A 152 -7.00 10.14 19.62
C LEU A 152 -8.09 9.51 20.49
N ARG A 153 -8.06 8.17 20.66
CA ARG A 153 -9.08 7.37 21.39
C ARG A 153 -10.51 7.86 21.10
N PRO A 154 -10.92 7.89 19.82
CA PRO A 154 -12.11 8.62 19.42
C PRO A 154 -13.38 7.95 19.95
N ARG A 155 -14.38 8.74 20.34
CA ARG A 155 -15.72 8.24 20.67
C ARG A 155 -16.50 7.83 19.42
N VAL A 156 -16.32 8.57 18.32
CA VAL A 156 -16.94 8.29 17.02
C VAL A 156 -15.87 8.23 15.94
N TYR A 157 -15.91 7.18 15.13
CA TYR A 157 -15.11 7.00 13.93
C TYR A 157 -16.02 6.78 12.73
N LEU A 158 -15.71 7.38 11.58
CA LEU A 158 -16.45 7.20 10.33
C LEU A 158 -15.45 6.83 9.24
N GLU A 159 -15.74 5.78 8.48
CA GLU A 159 -14.93 5.28 7.37
C GLU A 159 -15.78 5.20 6.10
N ILE A 160 -15.29 5.75 5.00
CA ILE A 160 -15.79 5.54 3.65
C ILE A 160 -14.81 4.61 2.93
N GLY A 161 -15.30 3.52 2.37
CA GLY A 161 -14.48 2.46 1.78
C GLY A 161 -14.04 1.44 2.84
N VAL A 162 -14.95 0.52 3.19
CA VAL A 162 -14.76 -0.47 4.26
C VAL A 162 -13.98 -1.70 3.77
N ASP A 163 -14.17 -2.09 2.50
CA ASP A 163 -13.59 -3.31 1.92
C ASP A 163 -13.79 -4.53 2.84
N THR A 164 -12.71 -5.10 3.37
CA THR A 164 -12.73 -6.29 4.24
C THR A 164 -12.91 -5.97 5.72
N GLY A 165 -13.08 -4.69 6.09
CA GLY A 165 -13.20 -4.19 7.45
C GLY A 165 -11.88 -4.12 8.23
N ALA A 166 -10.73 -4.22 7.54
CA ALA A 166 -9.41 -4.26 8.18
C ALA A 166 -9.07 -2.95 8.90
N THR A 167 -9.38 -1.82 8.28
CA THR A 167 -9.21 -0.45 8.80
C THR A 167 -10.28 -0.12 9.82
N LEU A 168 -11.55 -0.42 9.52
CA LEU A 168 -12.66 -0.22 10.46
C LEU A 168 -12.47 -0.97 11.80
N ALA A 169 -11.86 -2.16 11.78
CA ALA A 169 -11.53 -2.92 12.98
C ALA A 169 -10.51 -2.24 13.92
N LEU A 170 -9.81 -1.19 13.45
CA LEU A 170 -8.87 -0.41 14.26
C LEU A 170 -9.58 0.54 15.23
N ALA A 171 -10.88 0.81 15.02
CA ALA A 171 -11.70 1.70 15.85
C ALA A 171 -12.08 1.13 17.22
N ARG A 172 -11.12 0.51 17.93
CA ARG A 172 -11.34 -0.24 19.19
C ARG A 172 -11.83 0.63 20.35
N PHE A 173 -11.56 1.93 20.32
CA PHE A 173 -12.00 2.88 21.35
C PHE A 173 -13.34 3.56 21.04
N ALA A 174 -13.85 3.38 19.82
CA ALA A 174 -15.08 4.03 19.38
C ALA A 174 -16.30 3.42 20.07
N GLU A 175 -17.13 4.29 20.64
CA GLU A 175 -18.48 3.95 21.07
C GLU A 175 -19.36 3.67 19.85
N VAL A 176 -19.15 4.43 18.77
CA VAL A 176 -19.82 4.25 17.49
C VAL A 176 -18.78 4.29 16.36
N ALA A 177 -18.71 3.22 15.57
CA ALA A 177 -17.93 3.19 14.34
C ALA A 177 -18.90 3.07 13.15
N ILE A 178 -18.78 3.96 12.16
CA ILE A 178 -19.60 3.93 10.95
C ILE A 178 -18.70 3.48 9.80
N GLY A 179 -19.16 2.48 9.05
CA GLY A 179 -18.57 2.11 7.76
C GLY A 179 -19.58 2.32 6.64
N ILE A 180 -19.21 3.06 5.60
CA ILE A 180 -20.04 3.33 4.43
C ILE A 180 -19.31 2.77 3.21
N ASP A 181 -19.93 1.80 2.54
CA ASP A 181 -19.35 1.17 1.35
C ASP A 181 -20.46 0.53 0.50
N PRO A 182 -20.62 0.91 -0.78
CA PRO A 182 -21.60 0.27 -1.65
C PRO A 182 -21.26 -1.20 -1.95
N ALA A 183 -20.00 -1.60 -1.79
CA ALA A 183 -19.57 -2.97 -2.00
C ALA A 183 -19.81 -3.84 -0.76
N SER A 184 -20.54 -4.94 -0.96
CA SER A 184 -20.84 -5.91 0.11
C SER A 184 -19.76 -7.00 0.20
N TYR A 185 -18.50 -6.61 0.41
CA TYR A 185 -17.41 -7.57 0.61
C TYR A 185 -17.57 -8.31 1.95
N PRO A 186 -17.14 -9.59 2.05
CA PRO A 186 -17.13 -10.29 3.32
C PRO A 186 -16.18 -9.64 4.32
N ILE A 187 -16.70 -9.23 5.48
CA ILE A 187 -15.90 -8.74 6.60
C ILE A 187 -15.02 -9.87 7.13
N ARG A 188 -13.70 -9.64 7.17
CA ARG A 188 -12.69 -10.63 7.60
C ARG A 188 -12.10 -10.35 8.98
N HIS A 189 -12.52 -9.25 9.60
CA HIS A 189 -11.97 -8.77 10.87
C HIS A 189 -13.08 -8.60 11.90
N ARG A 190 -12.75 -8.80 13.19
CA ARG A 190 -13.70 -8.55 14.27
C ARG A 190 -13.89 -7.05 14.46
N LEU A 191 -15.09 -6.57 14.14
CA LEU A 191 -15.44 -5.15 14.28
C LEU A 191 -15.80 -4.81 15.75
N PRO A 192 -15.61 -3.56 16.19
CA PRO A 192 -16.10 -3.06 17.47
C PRO A 192 -17.62 -3.26 17.63
N ALA A 193 -18.10 -3.45 18.87
CA ALA A 193 -19.50 -3.77 19.13
C ALA A 193 -20.49 -2.66 18.67
N GLY A 194 -20.07 -1.39 18.71
CA GLY A 194 -20.87 -0.24 18.26
C GLY A 194 -20.79 0.04 16.75
N THR A 195 -20.30 -0.91 15.95
CA THR A 195 -20.12 -0.71 14.51
C THR A 195 -21.45 -0.77 13.76
N ARG A 196 -21.65 0.15 12.83
CA ARG A 196 -22.80 0.21 11.93
C ARG A 196 -22.29 0.28 10.50
N LEU A 197 -22.75 -0.66 9.67
CA LEU A 197 -22.37 -0.75 8.26
C LEU A 197 -23.54 -0.29 7.39
N PHE A 198 -23.25 0.61 6.46
CA PHE A 198 -24.19 1.12 5.47
C PHE A 198 -23.72 0.67 4.09
N HIS A 199 -24.49 -0.24 3.48
CA HIS A 199 -24.18 -0.83 2.18
C HIS A 199 -24.78 -0.01 1.04
N GLU A 200 -24.28 1.22 0.89
CA GLU A 200 -24.75 2.19 -0.10
C GLU A 200 -23.63 3.16 -0.48
N GLU A 201 -23.85 3.94 -1.54
CA GLU A 201 -22.92 5.00 -1.94
C GLU A 201 -22.86 6.12 -0.89
N SER A 202 -21.68 6.71 -0.68
CA SER A 202 -21.49 7.74 0.34
C SER A 202 -22.39 8.97 0.12
N ASP A 203 -22.51 9.46 -1.12
CA ASP A 203 -23.40 10.57 -1.44
C ASP A 203 -24.87 10.25 -1.13
N ALA A 204 -25.31 9.01 -1.38
CA ALA A 204 -26.64 8.56 -1.03
C ALA A 204 -26.85 8.57 0.50
N PHE A 205 -25.90 7.99 1.25
CA PHE A 205 -25.93 7.97 2.70
C PHE A 205 -26.06 9.37 3.31
N PHE A 206 -25.24 10.33 2.86
CA PHE A 206 -25.27 11.69 3.39
C PHE A 206 -26.48 12.53 2.92
N ALA A 207 -27.16 12.10 1.86
CA ALA A 207 -28.41 12.71 1.40
C ALA A 207 -29.63 12.19 2.16
N THR A 208 -29.64 10.91 2.55
CA THR A 208 -30.78 10.24 3.19
C THR A 208 -30.73 10.30 4.71
N HIS A 209 -29.53 10.27 5.30
CA HIS A 209 -29.35 10.21 6.75
C HIS A 209 -28.95 11.57 7.34
N SER A 210 -29.48 11.86 8.53
CA SER A 210 -29.02 13.00 9.33
C SER A 210 -27.98 12.56 10.36
N ARG A 211 -26.99 13.42 10.64
CA ARG A 211 -26.00 13.16 11.70
C ARG A 211 -26.67 12.86 13.05
N THR A 212 -27.73 13.60 13.39
CA THR A 212 -28.45 13.43 14.66
C THR A 212 -29.18 12.10 14.77
N GLU A 213 -29.68 11.57 13.66
CA GLU A 213 -30.28 10.23 13.61
C GLU A 213 -29.22 9.14 13.81
N VAL A 214 -28.07 9.26 13.13
CA VAL A 214 -27.03 8.23 13.16
C VAL A 214 -26.18 8.31 14.43
N LEU A 215 -25.81 9.51 14.87
CA LEU A 215 -24.83 9.74 15.95
C LEU A 215 -25.42 10.39 17.21
N GLY A 216 -26.68 10.82 17.19
CA GLY A 216 -27.23 11.66 18.25
C GLY A 216 -26.50 13.00 18.32
N GLU A 217 -26.17 13.42 19.54
CA GLU A 217 -25.40 14.66 19.79
C GLU A 217 -23.90 14.53 19.47
N LEU A 218 -23.42 13.30 19.22
CA LEU A 218 -22.01 13.06 18.97
C LEU A 218 -21.56 13.65 17.63
N ARG A 219 -20.25 13.80 17.50
CA ARG A 219 -19.56 14.28 16.30
C ARG A 219 -18.45 13.30 15.96
N VAL A 220 -18.16 13.17 14.67
CA VAL A 220 -17.03 12.39 14.19
C VAL A 220 -15.73 13.04 14.71
N GLY A 221 -14.86 12.23 15.32
CA GLY A 221 -13.52 12.67 15.70
C GLY A 221 -12.58 12.52 14.50
N PRO A 222 -12.07 11.30 14.24
CA PRO A 222 -11.47 10.94 12.99
C PRO A 222 -12.49 10.45 11.96
N GLY A 223 -12.45 11.03 10.77
CA GLY A 223 -13.06 10.47 9.56
C GLY A 223 -11.96 9.91 8.65
N PHE A 224 -12.14 8.72 8.08
CA PHE A 224 -11.22 8.12 7.12
C PHE A 224 -11.91 7.99 5.76
N ILE A 225 -11.29 8.52 4.71
CA ILE A 225 -11.81 8.50 3.35
C ILE A 225 -10.85 7.68 2.49
N ASP A 226 -11.29 6.48 2.11
CA ASP A 226 -10.62 5.50 1.26
C ASP A 226 -11.64 4.91 0.25
N GLY A 227 -12.48 5.81 -0.27
CA GLY A 227 -13.57 5.50 -1.19
C GLY A 227 -13.12 5.32 -2.64
N MET A 228 -14.04 5.54 -3.58
CA MET A 228 -13.74 5.40 -5.01
C MET A 228 -12.74 6.52 -5.44
N PRO A 229 -11.63 6.20 -6.12
CA PRO A 229 -10.55 7.17 -6.39
C PRO A 229 -10.77 8.36 -7.35
N PRO A 230 -11.87 8.51 -8.13
CA PRO A 230 -12.13 9.72 -8.88
C PRO A 230 -12.20 10.96 -7.98
N PHE A 231 -11.56 12.05 -8.42
CA PHE A 231 -11.45 13.29 -7.66
C PHE A 231 -12.79 13.85 -7.16
N GLU A 232 -13.84 13.81 -7.99
CA GLU A 232 -15.16 14.33 -7.62
C GLU A 232 -15.80 13.59 -6.44
N ASN A 233 -15.59 12.27 -6.34
CA ASN A 233 -16.06 11.46 -5.22
C ASN A 233 -15.31 11.86 -3.94
N ALA A 234 -13.98 11.92 -4.00
CA ALA A 234 -13.16 12.31 -2.84
C ALA A 234 -13.49 13.73 -2.34
N LEU A 235 -13.79 14.67 -3.26
CA LEU A 235 -14.21 16.03 -2.91
C LEU A 235 -15.60 16.06 -2.24
N SER A 236 -16.56 15.30 -2.76
CA SER A 236 -17.89 15.16 -2.14
C SER A 236 -17.80 14.50 -0.77
N ASP A 237 -17.05 13.40 -0.67
CA ASP A 237 -16.79 12.66 0.57
C ASP A 237 -16.19 13.58 1.64
N PHE A 238 -15.16 14.35 1.30
CA PHE A 238 -14.58 15.31 2.24
C PHE A 238 -15.61 16.33 2.74
N ALA A 239 -16.35 16.96 1.82
CA ALA A 239 -17.35 17.96 2.18
C ALA A 239 -18.51 17.39 3.02
N ASN A 240 -18.88 16.13 2.79
CA ASN A 240 -19.92 15.44 3.53
C ASN A 240 -19.45 15.02 4.93
N VAL A 241 -18.26 14.44 5.04
CA VAL A 241 -17.67 14.02 6.31
C VAL A 241 -17.37 15.23 7.20
N GLU A 242 -16.84 16.34 6.65
CA GLU A 242 -16.55 17.56 7.41
C GLU A 242 -17.76 18.07 8.19
N ARG A 243 -18.96 18.06 7.58
CA ARG A 243 -20.22 18.48 8.22
C ARG A 243 -20.61 17.65 9.44
N TRP A 244 -20.13 16.41 9.51
CA TRP A 244 -20.42 15.50 10.61
C TRP A 244 -19.32 15.50 11.69
N CYS A 245 -18.18 16.15 11.40
CA CYS A 245 -17.03 16.22 12.29
C CYS A 245 -17.20 17.22 13.43
N HIS A 246 -16.36 17.03 14.45
CA HIS A 246 -16.03 18.10 15.40
C HIS A 246 -15.14 19.15 14.70
N PRO A 247 -15.21 20.45 15.04
CA PRO A 247 -14.30 21.45 14.46
C PRO A 247 -12.81 21.12 14.68
N ASP A 248 -12.48 20.59 15.87
CA ASP A 248 -11.14 20.08 16.20
C ASP A 248 -10.89 18.62 15.73
N GLY A 249 -11.80 18.08 14.89
CA GLY A 249 -11.69 16.75 14.32
C GLY A 249 -10.54 16.61 13.34
N THR A 250 -10.35 15.41 12.82
CA THR A 250 -9.31 15.11 11.83
C THR A 250 -9.89 14.25 10.73
N ILE A 251 -9.82 14.69 9.48
CA ILE A 251 -10.11 13.84 8.34
C ILE A 251 -8.79 13.29 7.81
N VAL A 252 -8.71 11.98 7.64
CA VAL A 252 -7.57 11.29 7.06
C VAL A 252 -7.97 10.79 5.67
N LEU A 253 -7.24 11.23 4.65
CA LEU A 253 -7.45 10.86 3.25
C LEU A 253 -6.39 9.85 2.84
N HIS A 254 -6.83 8.77 2.20
CA HIS A 254 -5.95 7.81 1.53
C HIS A 254 -5.84 8.14 0.02
N ASP A 255 -4.96 7.45 -0.69
CA ASP A 255 -4.82 7.53 -2.17
C ASP A 255 -4.46 8.91 -2.75
N CYS A 256 -4.05 9.87 -1.92
CA CYS A 256 -3.63 11.20 -2.35
C CYS A 256 -2.17 11.31 -2.81
N VAL A 257 -1.33 10.27 -2.60
CA VAL A 257 0.10 10.30 -2.95
C VAL A 257 0.44 9.17 -3.93
N PRO A 258 0.32 9.41 -5.25
CA PRO A 258 0.63 8.40 -6.25
C PRO A 258 2.13 8.08 -6.31
N ALA A 259 2.46 6.79 -6.32
CA ALA A 259 3.85 6.34 -6.44
C ALA A 259 4.43 6.56 -7.85
N PHE A 260 3.60 6.54 -8.89
CA PHE A 260 3.99 6.75 -10.29
C PHE A 260 2.79 7.19 -11.14
N ARG A 261 3.06 7.84 -12.28
CA ARG A 261 2.05 8.45 -13.17
C ARG A 261 0.89 7.52 -13.52
N ARG A 262 1.16 6.26 -13.87
CA ARG A 262 0.11 5.31 -14.28
C ARG A 262 -0.86 4.96 -13.15
N ALA A 263 -0.41 4.96 -11.89
CA ALA A 263 -1.30 4.77 -10.73
C ALA A 263 -2.22 5.97 -10.47
N ALA A 264 -1.77 7.18 -10.88
CA ALA A 264 -2.50 8.44 -10.74
C ALA A 264 -3.50 8.74 -11.88
N ALA A 265 -3.61 7.81 -12.85
CA ALA A 265 -4.47 7.99 -14.01
C ALA A 265 -5.94 7.93 -13.61
N ARG A 266 -6.77 8.81 -14.17
CA ARG A 266 -8.23 8.80 -13.92
C ARG A 266 -8.86 7.48 -14.34
N GLU A 267 -8.52 6.99 -15.53
CA GLU A 267 -8.95 5.67 -15.99
C GLU A 267 -8.01 4.59 -15.42
N ARG A 268 -8.60 3.60 -14.75
CA ARG A 268 -7.85 2.49 -14.18
C ARG A 268 -7.22 1.65 -15.28
N SER A 269 -5.89 1.56 -15.28
CA SER A 269 -5.11 0.74 -16.22
C SER A 269 -4.13 -0.24 -15.54
N THR A 270 -4.19 -0.33 -14.21
CA THR A 270 -3.35 -1.17 -13.34
C THR A 270 -4.15 -1.66 -12.13
N LYS A 271 -3.68 -2.73 -11.50
CA LYS A 271 -4.21 -3.22 -10.23
C LYS A 271 -3.95 -2.22 -9.11
N PHE A 272 -2.71 -1.72 -8.99
CA PHE A 272 -2.36 -0.63 -8.09
C PHE A 272 -2.77 0.70 -8.72
N TRP A 273 -3.87 1.27 -8.23
CA TRP A 273 -4.52 2.45 -8.81
C TRP A 273 -5.08 3.31 -7.69
N VAL A 274 -4.64 4.57 -7.65
CA VAL A 274 -5.04 5.57 -6.65
C VAL A 274 -5.86 6.71 -7.29
N GLY A 275 -6.17 6.57 -8.59
CA GLY A 275 -6.95 7.54 -9.34
C GLY A 275 -6.36 8.94 -9.35
N ASP A 276 -7.24 9.92 -9.55
CA ASP A 276 -6.88 11.33 -9.51
C ASP A 276 -7.24 12.02 -8.19
N THR A 277 -7.43 11.24 -7.11
CA THR A 277 -7.67 11.72 -5.73
C THR A 277 -6.61 12.71 -5.24
N TRP A 278 -5.37 12.60 -5.73
CA TRP A 278 -4.29 13.56 -5.42
C TRP A 278 -4.65 15.02 -5.71
N LYS A 279 -5.60 15.28 -6.63
CA LYS A 279 -6.12 16.62 -6.95
C LYS A 279 -6.85 17.28 -5.78
N LEU A 280 -7.30 16.49 -4.78
CA LEU A 280 -7.99 16.98 -3.59
C LEU A 280 -7.10 17.91 -2.76
N VAL A 281 -5.83 17.58 -2.57
CA VAL A 281 -4.91 18.40 -1.76
C VAL A 281 -4.74 19.82 -2.32
N PRO A 282 -4.35 20.03 -3.59
CA PRO A 282 -4.23 21.38 -4.12
C PRO A 282 -5.59 22.09 -4.26
N ALA A 283 -6.70 21.36 -4.45
CA ALA A 283 -8.04 21.96 -4.43
C ALA A 283 -8.40 22.50 -3.02
N LEU A 284 -8.19 21.71 -1.96
CA LEU A 284 -8.40 22.15 -0.59
C LEU A 284 -7.52 23.33 -0.23
N ARG A 285 -6.23 23.34 -0.61
CA ARG A 285 -5.36 24.52 -0.37
C ARG A 285 -5.84 25.78 -1.07
N ALA A 286 -6.40 25.64 -2.27
CA ALA A 286 -6.85 26.79 -3.06
C ALA A 286 -8.17 27.38 -2.54
N TYR A 287 -9.11 26.55 -2.09
CA TYR A 287 -10.46 26.98 -1.70
C TYR A 287 -10.66 27.05 -0.19
N ARG A 288 -9.88 26.30 0.59
CA ARG A 288 -9.95 26.21 2.05
C ARG A 288 -8.57 26.43 2.68
N PRO A 289 -7.96 27.62 2.49
CA PRO A 289 -6.65 27.96 3.07
C PRO A 289 -6.67 28.02 4.61
N ASP A 290 -7.86 27.97 5.23
CA ASP A 290 -8.09 27.83 6.66
C ASP A 290 -7.77 26.43 7.21
N LEU A 291 -7.78 25.40 6.36
CA LEU A 291 -7.48 24.02 6.75
C LEU A 291 -5.99 23.81 6.98
N GLU A 292 -5.67 23.00 7.99
CA GLU A 292 -4.31 22.51 8.20
C GLU A 292 -4.14 21.14 7.54
N ILE A 293 -3.27 21.08 6.53
CA ILE A 293 -3.01 19.89 5.72
C ILE A 293 -1.57 19.44 5.91
N THR A 294 -1.39 18.20 6.37
CA THR A 294 -0.09 17.54 6.56
C THR A 294 -0.16 16.12 6.01
N THR A 295 0.88 15.65 5.31
CA THR A 295 0.90 14.29 4.76
C THR A 295 1.95 13.42 5.45
N VAL A 296 1.53 12.30 6.02
CA VAL A 296 2.45 11.24 6.42
C VAL A 296 2.67 10.33 5.21
N LEU A 297 3.92 10.19 4.77
CA LEU A 297 4.31 9.32 3.64
C LEU A 297 4.27 7.84 4.04
N ALA A 298 3.08 7.35 4.36
CA ALA A 298 2.81 5.95 4.68
C ALA A 298 2.52 5.15 3.41
N PRO A 299 3.18 4.01 3.17
CA PRO A 299 2.87 3.19 2.01
C PRO A 299 1.47 2.56 2.12
N PRO A 300 0.77 2.36 0.99
CA PRO A 300 1.31 2.49 -0.35
C PRO A 300 1.01 3.82 -1.08
N SER A 301 0.20 4.72 -0.51
CA SER A 301 -0.28 5.93 -1.20
C SER A 301 -0.42 7.18 -0.31
N GLY A 302 0.26 7.18 0.84
CA GLY A 302 0.26 8.28 1.80
C GLY A 302 -1.01 8.37 2.63
N LEU A 303 -0.94 9.13 3.72
CA LEU A 303 -2.10 9.54 4.52
C LEU A 303 -2.07 11.06 4.69
N VAL A 304 -3.08 11.74 4.15
CA VAL A 304 -3.23 13.19 4.29
C VAL A 304 -4.13 13.48 5.48
N PHE A 305 -3.61 14.20 6.45
CA PHE A 305 -4.34 14.64 7.63
C PHE A 305 -4.82 16.07 7.39
N VAL A 306 -6.14 16.26 7.54
CA VAL A 306 -6.82 17.55 7.39
C VAL A 306 -7.48 17.91 8.72
N ARG A 307 -7.10 19.06 9.26
CA ARG A 307 -7.52 19.58 10.58
C ARG A 307 -8.03 21.02 10.46
N ARG A 308 -8.53 21.55 11.59
CA ARG A 308 -9.23 22.84 11.68
C ARG A 308 -10.45 22.91 10.77
N LEU A 309 -11.27 21.87 10.90
CA LEU A 309 -12.46 21.66 10.11
C LEU A 309 -13.50 22.73 10.42
N ASP A 310 -14.33 23.06 9.44
CA ASP A 310 -15.53 23.88 9.64
C ASP A 310 -16.76 23.08 9.23
N PRO A 311 -17.43 22.40 10.18
CA PRO A 311 -18.65 21.63 9.90
C PRO A 311 -19.81 22.46 9.35
N GLY A 312 -19.76 23.79 9.49
CA GLY A 312 -20.73 24.73 8.93
C GLY A 312 -20.46 25.11 7.47
N SER A 313 -19.27 24.77 6.94
CA SER A 313 -18.86 25.18 5.60
C SER A 313 -19.73 24.58 4.50
N THR A 314 -20.16 25.45 3.59
CA THR A 314 -20.86 25.07 2.34
C THR A 314 -19.99 25.30 1.11
N LEU A 315 -18.83 25.93 1.28
CA LEU A 315 -18.02 26.50 0.19
C LEU A 315 -17.67 25.48 -0.91
N LEU A 316 -17.18 24.29 -0.52
CA LEU A 316 -16.78 23.25 -1.49
C LEU A 316 -17.97 22.72 -2.29
N ARG A 317 -19.15 22.63 -1.67
CA ARG A 317 -20.38 22.18 -2.33
C ARG A 317 -20.94 23.26 -3.26
N GLU A 318 -20.97 24.51 -2.82
CA GLU A 318 -21.44 25.65 -3.62
C GLU A 318 -20.54 25.91 -4.84
N ARG A 319 -19.23 25.65 -4.71
CA ARG A 319 -18.24 25.83 -5.78
C ARG A 319 -17.83 24.54 -6.47
N MET A 320 -18.58 23.45 -6.30
CA MET A 320 -18.22 22.12 -6.83
C MET A 320 -17.88 22.18 -8.32
N THR A 321 -18.76 22.75 -9.16
CA THR A 321 -18.55 22.87 -10.60
C THR A 321 -17.27 23.63 -10.94
N GLU A 322 -17.03 24.78 -10.29
CA GLU A 322 -15.84 25.61 -10.48
C GLU A 322 -14.56 24.83 -10.14
N ILE A 323 -14.56 24.10 -9.01
CA ILE A 323 -13.43 23.29 -8.56
C ILE A 323 -13.15 22.16 -9.55
N LEU A 324 -14.19 21.45 -10.00
CA LEU A 324 -14.06 20.36 -10.96
C LEU A 324 -13.50 20.86 -12.30
N GLU A 325 -14.04 21.94 -12.86
CA GLU A 325 -13.55 22.55 -14.09
C GLU A 325 -12.07 22.94 -13.99
N ARG A 326 -11.65 23.44 -12.83
CA ARG A 326 -10.27 23.88 -12.60
C ARG A 326 -9.29 22.72 -12.41
N PHE A 327 -9.66 21.66 -11.69
CA PHE A 327 -8.73 20.61 -11.26
C PHE A 327 -8.80 19.32 -12.07
N LEU A 328 -9.96 18.97 -12.66
CA LEU A 328 -10.07 17.76 -13.50
C LEU A 328 -9.07 17.74 -14.67
N PRO A 329 -8.77 18.86 -15.36
CA PRO A 329 -7.79 18.86 -16.46
C PRO A 329 -6.34 18.64 -16.03
N LEU A 330 -6.02 18.73 -14.73
CA LEU A 330 -4.64 18.56 -14.27
C LEU A 330 -4.16 17.12 -14.51
N ALA A 331 -2.94 17.00 -15.03
CA ALA A 331 -2.24 15.75 -15.22
C ALA A 331 -1.21 15.54 -14.11
N TYR A 332 -1.01 14.29 -13.72
CA TYR A 332 0.06 13.94 -12.78
C TYR A 332 1.38 13.79 -13.55
N ASP A 333 2.18 14.86 -13.57
CA ASP A 333 3.45 14.90 -14.27
C ASP A 333 4.63 15.06 -13.30
N ARG A 334 4.83 14.03 -12.47
CA ARG A 334 5.91 14.00 -11.48
C ARG A 334 6.70 12.70 -11.56
N GLU A 335 8.01 12.83 -11.37
CA GLU A 335 8.90 11.68 -11.29
C GLU A 335 8.64 10.87 -10.00
N PRO A 336 8.83 9.54 -10.03
CA PRO A 336 8.65 8.74 -8.82
C PRO A 336 9.51 9.19 -7.64
N GLY A 337 8.84 9.57 -6.55
CA GLY A 337 9.46 10.10 -5.33
C GLY A 337 9.62 11.62 -5.29
N ASP A 338 9.31 12.33 -6.38
CA ASP A 338 9.14 13.79 -6.37
C ASP A 338 7.73 14.13 -5.89
N PHE A 339 7.52 14.10 -4.58
CA PHE A 339 6.22 14.42 -3.99
C PHE A 339 5.96 15.93 -3.99
N ALA A 340 4.72 16.31 -4.30
CA ALA A 340 4.31 17.70 -4.44
C ALA A 340 4.51 18.49 -3.12
N PRO A 341 5.13 19.69 -3.12
CA PRO A 341 5.31 20.49 -1.91
C PRO A 341 4.00 20.81 -1.18
N GLU A 342 2.89 20.88 -1.91
CA GLU A 342 1.54 21.11 -1.39
C GLU A 342 1.08 19.99 -0.44
N LEU A 343 1.66 18.80 -0.52
CA LEU A 343 1.40 17.72 0.44
C LEU A 343 1.88 18.08 1.85
N ASN A 344 2.82 19.02 2.01
CA ASN A 344 3.44 19.33 3.31
C ASN A 344 3.84 18.03 4.04
N ALA A 345 4.63 17.22 3.33
CA ALA A 345 4.99 15.89 3.76
C ALA A 345 5.86 15.92 5.03
N VAL A 346 5.59 15.01 5.94
CA VAL A 346 6.36 14.76 7.17
C VAL A 346 6.84 13.32 7.20
N SER A 347 7.84 13.04 8.06
CA SER A 347 8.38 11.69 8.20
C SER A 347 7.32 10.72 8.71
N ASN A 348 7.39 9.46 8.25
CA ASN A 348 6.53 8.40 8.72
C ASN A 348 7.09 7.75 10.00
N ASP A 349 7.12 8.56 11.06
CA ASP A 349 7.57 8.19 12.40
C ASP A 349 6.70 8.85 13.48
N ASP A 350 7.07 8.70 14.75
CA ASP A 350 6.35 9.26 15.89
C ASP A 350 6.23 10.78 15.89
N ALA A 351 7.27 11.47 15.43
CA ALA A 351 7.34 12.92 15.40
C ALA A 351 6.52 13.49 14.25
N GLY A 352 6.60 12.89 13.06
CA GLY A 352 5.77 13.26 11.93
C GLY A 352 4.28 13.00 12.19
N LEU A 353 3.92 11.85 12.78
CA LEU A 353 2.54 11.59 13.20
C LEU A 353 2.08 12.57 14.29
N ALA A 354 2.96 12.98 15.21
CA ALA A 354 2.60 13.97 16.22
C ALA A 354 2.33 15.34 15.57
N ARG A 355 3.14 15.73 14.59
CA ARG A 355 2.93 16.97 13.82
C ARG A 355 1.66 16.93 12.97
N ALA A 356 1.30 15.77 12.41
CA ALA A 356 0.06 15.61 11.64
C ALA A 356 -1.21 15.64 12.52
N LEU A 357 -1.09 15.37 13.83
CA LEU A 357 -2.18 15.35 14.80
C LEU A 357 -2.15 16.53 15.79
N ALA A 358 -1.14 17.40 15.70
CA ALA A 358 -1.11 18.68 16.41
C ALA A 358 -2.15 19.61 15.77
#